data_AF-A0A2N1U108-F1
#
_entry.id   AF-A0A2N1U108-F1
#
_cell.length_a   1.000
_cell.length_b   1.000
_cell.length_c   1.000
_cell.angle_alpha   90.00
_cell.angle_beta   90.00
_cell.angle_gamma   90.00
#
_symmetry.space_group_name_H-M   'P 1'
#
loop_
_entity.id
_entity.type
_entity.pdbx_description
1 polymer ?
#
loop_
_entity_poly.entity_id
_entity_poly.type
_entity_poly.pdbx_seq_one_letter_code
_entity_poly.pdbx_strand_id
1 'polypeptide(L)'
;MLELVYRFCQRRRSATIILILAIEAVTLLFRFGLGLKSTEHTASTVGRLTMGIRIHHGYVGLILLALLLFSRFRQSRNADVMFVVGMSLFLSDVIHHSLLYLITGAADFDLVYPGSFK
;
A
#
# COMPACT_ATOMS: atom_id res chain seq x y z
N MET A 1 -10.74 -11.69 23.90
CA MET A 1 -9.75 -10.99 23.06
C MET A 1 -10.16 -11.02 21.58
N LEU A 2 -10.42 -12.20 21.00
CA LEU A 2 -10.82 -12.35 19.59
C LEU A 2 -12.06 -11.54 19.21
N GLU A 3 -13.08 -11.53 20.07
CA GLU A 3 -14.35 -10.84 19.79
C GLU A 3 -14.22 -9.31 19.74
N LEU A 4 -13.35 -8.74 20.59
CA LEU A 4 -13.03 -7.31 20.54
C LEU A 4 -12.33 -6.93 19.23
N VAL A 5 -11.39 -7.77 18.79
CA VAL A 5 -10.71 -7.61 17.50
C VAL A 5 -11.69 -7.75 16.35
N TYR A 6 -12.56 -8.75 16.38
CA TYR A 6 -13.59 -8.95 15.36
C TYR A 6 -14.51 -7.73 15.24
N ARG A 7 -15.06 -7.24 16.35
CA ARG A 7 -15.91 -6.03 16.35
C ARG A 7 -15.14 -4.79 15.90
N PHE A 8 -13.85 -4.69 16.26
CA PHE A 8 -12.98 -3.62 15.79
C PHE A 8 -12.84 -3.65 14.27
N CYS A 9 -12.52 -4.80 13.68
CA CYS A 9 -12.42 -4.96 12.23
C CYS A 9 -13.77 -4.76 11.53
N GLN A 10 -14.85 -5.35 12.05
CA GLN A 10 -16.18 -5.31 11.44
C GLN A 10 -16.71 -3.88 11.30
N ARG A 11 -16.50 -3.03 12.31
CA ARG A 11 -16.95 -1.63 12.28
C ARG A 11 -16.24 -0.80 11.21
N ARG A 12 -15.00 -1.17 10.86
CA ARG A 12 -14.12 -0.44 9.94
C ARG A 12 -14.11 -1.05 8.53
N ARG A 13 -14.70 -2.25 8.37
CA ARG A 13 -14.72 -3.02 7.13
C ARG A 13 -15.19 -2.21 5.92
N SER A 14 -16.33 -1.53 6.00
CA SER A 14 -16.87 -0.79 4.85
C SER A 14 -15.95 0.35 4.43
N ALA A 15 -15.40 1.09 5.40
CA ALA A 15 -14.44 2.16 5.11
C ALA A 15 -13.16 1.61 4.47
N THR A 16 -12.64 0.48 4.97
CA THR A 16 -11.48 -0.20 4.38
C THR A 16 -11.77 -0.65 2.94
N ILE A 17 -12.90 -1.30 2.68
CA ILE A 17 -13.25 -1.75 1.32
C ILE A 17 -13.38 -0.57 0.36
N ILE A 18 -14.10 0.48 0.76
CA ILE A 18 -14.27 1.68 -0.07
C ILE A 18 -12.91 2.31 -0.38
N LEU A 19 -12.03 2.43 0.61
CA LEU A 19 -10.71 3.03 0.42
C LEU A 19 -9.80 2.14 -0.43
N ILE A 20 -9.84 0.81 -0.29
CA ILE A 20 -9.15 -0.13 -1.19
C ILE A 20 -9.57 0.12 -2.64
N LEU A 21 -10.88 0.15 -2.91
CA LEU A 21 -11.39 0.36 -4.26
C LEU A 21 -11.01 1.73 -4.82
N ALA A 22 -11.02 2.76 -3.98
CA ALA A 22 -10.60 4.10 -4.38
C ALA A 22 -9.10 4.17 -4.73
N ILE A 23 -8.22 3.58 -3.89
CA ILE A 23 -6.78 3.52 -4.17
C ILE A 23 -6.54 2.73 -5.45
N GLU A 24 -7.17 1.56 -5.59
CA GLU A 24 -7.00 0.70 -6.77
C GLU A 24 -7.48 1.38 -8.06
N ALA A 25 -8.61 2.08 -8.02
CA ALA A 25 -9.08 2.83 -9.18
C ALA A 25 -8.07 3.91 -9.60
N VAL A 26 -7.45 4.60 -8.64
CA VAL A 26 -6.42 5.60 -8.92
C VAL A 26 -5.12 4.97 -9.45
N THR A 27 -4.65 3.86 -8.86
CA THR A 27 -3.43 3.18 -9.32
C THR A 27 -3.61 2.57 -10.71
N LEU A 28 -4.75 1.94 -11.00
CA LEU A 28 -5.08 1.43 -12.32
C LEU A 28 -5.23 2.56 -13.36
N LEU A 29 -5.87 3.68 -12.99
CA LEU A 29 -5.98 4.84 -13.86
C LEU A 29 -4.60 5.37 -14.25
N PHE A 30 -3.69 5.51 -13.30
CA PHE A 30 -2.33 5.97 -13.60
C PHE A 30 -1.53 4.94 -14.41
N ARG A 31 -1.62 3.65 -14.07
CA ARG A 31 -0.87 2.60 -14.77
C ARG A 31 -1.37 2.37 -16.20
N PHE A 32 -2.67 2.20 -16.39
CA PHE A 32 -3.26 1.81 -17.68
C PHE A 32 -3.88 2.98 -18.44
N GLY A 33 -4.37 4.01 -17.75
CA GLY A 33 -4.90 5.22 -18.38
C GLY A 33 -3.81 6.20 -18.82
N LEU A 34 -2.80 6.43 -17.98
CA LEU A 34 -1.67 7.33 -18.28
C LEU A 34 -0.38 6.59 -18.67
N GLY A 35 -0.36 5.26 -18.63
CA GLY A 35 0.83 4.48 -18.98
C GLY A 35 1.98 4.59 -17.98
N LEU A 36 1.74 5.11 -16.77
CA LEU A 36 2.81 5.39 -15.81
C LEU A 36 3.38 4.10 -15.23
N LYS A 37 4.67 3.88 -15.50
CA LYS A 37 5.49 2.86 -14.85
C LYS A 37 6.38 3.49 -13.78
N SER A 38 6.21 3.06 -12.53
CA SER A 38 7.05 3.55 -11.43
C SER A 38 8.55 3.32 -11.71
N THR A 39 8.91 2.15 -12.24
CA THR A 39 10.32 1.81 -12.57
C THR A 39 11.03 2.81 -13.47
N GLU A 40 10.31 3.48 -14.36
CA GLU A 40 10.86 4.42 -15.33
C GLU A 40 10.64 5.87 -14.88
N HIS A 41 9.40 6.23 -14.53
CA HIS A 41 9.01 7.62 -14.31
C HIS A 41 9.35 8.16 -12.92
N THR A 42 9.51 7.31 -11.89
CA THR A 42 9.86 7.76 -10.53
C THR A 42 11.33 7.53 -10.18
N ALA A 43 12.10 6.89 -11.06
CA ALA A 43 13.52 6.61 -10.84
C ALA A 43 14.38 7.88 -10.71
N SER A 44 14.11 8.90 -11.54
CA SER A 44 14.89 10.14 -11.58
C SER A 44 14.60 11.11 -10.44
N THR A 45 13.50 10.92 -9.72
CA THR A 45 13.03 11.78 -8.62
C THR A 45 13.03 11.02 -7.31
N VAL A 46 12.00 10.21 -7.07
CA VAL A 46 11.83 9.39 -5.85
C VAL A 46 13.02 8.45 -5.70
N GLY A 47 13.43 7.77 -6.77
CA GLY A 47 14.57 6.86 -6.75
C GLY A 47 15.87 7.53 -6.31
N ARG A 48 16.13 8.80 -6.65
CA ARG A 48 17.31 9.50 -6.13
C ARG A 48 17.17 9.86 -4.64
N LEU A 49 15.98 10.30 -4.23
CA LEU A 49 15.71 10.67 -2.83
C LEU A 49 15.79 9.46 -1.89
N THR A 50 15.42 8.28 -2.37
CA THR A 50 15.43 7.03 -1.60
C THR A 50 16.70 6.21 -1.81
N MET A 51 17.74 6.79 -2.43
CA MET A 51 19.01 6.10 -2.74
C MET A 51 18.81 4.78 -3.52
N GLY A 52 17.85 4.76 -4.44
CA GLY A 52 17.51 3.62 -5.29
C GLY A 52 16.43 2.71 -4.72
N ILE A 53 15.95 2.92 -3.49
CA ILE A 53 14.92 2.06 -2.88
C ILE A 53 13.55 2.39 -3.47
N ARG A 54 12.80 1.37 -3.91
CA ARG A 54 11.42 1.54 -4.35
C ARG A 54 10.49 1.48 -3.15
N ILE A 55 9.70 2.55 -2.97
CA ILE A 55 8.69 2.60 -1.92
C ILE A 55 7.35 2.20 -2.54
N HIS A 56 6.89 1.03 -2.14
CA HIS A 56 5.53 0.56 -2.44
C HIS A 56 4.59 1.10 -1.36
N HIS A 57 3.36 1.48 -1.73
CA HIS A 57 2.41 1.99 -0.75
C HIS A 57 2.02 0.92 0.27
N GLY A 58 2.16 -0.37 -0.10
CA GLY A 58 2.04 -1.49 0.83
C GLY A 58 3.00 -1.43 2.02
N TYR A 59 4.21 -0.87 1.88
CA TYR A 59 5.16 -0.72 2.99
C TYR A 59 4.69 0.28 4.02
N VAL A 60 4.14 1.41 3.57
CA VAL A 60 3.51 2.41 4.45
C VAL A 60 2.32 1.77 5.16
N GLY A 61 1.54 0.96 4.44
CA GLY A 61 0.46 0.18 5.02
C GLY A 61 0.91 -0.73 6.16
N LEU A 62 1.96 -1.53 5.93
CA LEU A 62 2.54 -2.42 6.93
C LEU A 62 3.09 -1.67 8.14
N ILE A 63 3.77 -0.54 7.95
CA ILE A 63 4.27 0.28 9.06
C ILE A 63 3.11 0.76 9.94
N LEU A 64 2.03 1.30 9.34
CA LEU A 64 0.86 1.76 10.08
C LEU A 64 0.19 0.63 10.88
N LEU A 65 0.07 -0.57 10.29
CA LEU A 65 -0.47 -1.73 10.97
C LEU A 65 0.44 -2.24 12.09
N ALA A 66 1.77 -2.26 11.87
CA ALA A 66 2.75 -2.65 12.88
C ALA A 66 2.73 -1.70 14.09
N LEU A 67 2.52 -0.40 13.88
CA LEU A 67 2.38 0.56 14.98
C LEU A 67 1.20 0.21 15.90
N LEU A 68 0.12 -0.38 15.38
CA LEU A 68 -1.04 -0.78 16.19
C LEU A 68 -0.76 -1.98 17.11
N LEU A 69 0.38 -2.67 16.97
CA LEU A 69 0.81 -3.70 17.91
C LEU A 69 1.19 -3.09 19.27
N PHE A 70 1.59 -1.82 19.31
CA PHE A 70 1.94 -1.13 20.55
C PHE A 70 0.71 -0.48 21.18
N SER A 71 0.53 -0.66 22.50
CA SER A 71 -0.63 -0.17 23.27
C SER A 71 -0.87 1.32 23.09
N ARG A 72 0.19 2.13 23.05
CA ARG A 72 0.14 3.59 22.87
C ARG A 72 -0.61 4.00 21.60
N PHE A 73 -0.36 3.35 20.47
CA PHE A 73 -1.02 3.69 19.20
C PHE A 73 -2.41 3.06 19.10
N ARG A 74 -2.57 1.84 19.61
CA ARG A 74 -3.87 1.14 19.66
C ARG A 74 -4.92 1.87 20.50
N GLN A 75 -4.51 2.54 21.57
CA GLN A 75 -5.40 3.34 22.44
C GLN A 75 -5.56 4.80 21.97
N SER A 76 -4.84 5.20 20.93
CA SER A 76 -4.94 6.56 20.40
C SER A 76 -6.29 6.79 19.71
N ARG A 77 -6.76 8.04 19.69
CA ARG A 77 -7.95 8.46 18.94
C ARG A 77 -7.84 8.16 17.43
N ASN A 78 -6.62 8.00 16.94
CA ASN A 78 -6.31 7.80 15.52
C ASN A 78 -6.15 6.32 15.13
N ALA A 79 -6.30 5.38 16.09
CA ALA A 79 -6.13 3.94 15.82
C ALA A 79 -7.02 3.45 14.67
N ASP A 80 -8.22 4.00 14.56
CA ASP A 80 -9.20 3.66 13.52
C ASP A 80 -8.74 4.08 12.14
N VAL A 81 -8.22 5.31 12.05
CA VAL A 81 -7.67 5.86 10.81
C VAL A 81 -6.41 5.10 10.42
N MET A 82 -5.50 4.85 11.37
CA MET A 82 -4.30 4.05 11.13
C MET A 82 -4.63 2.65 10.62
N PHE A 83 -5.66 2.00 11.19
CA PHE A 83 -6.10 0.69 10.73
C PHE A 83 -6.71 0.75 9.33
N VAL A 84 -7.65 1.67 9.09
CA VAL A 84 -8.33 1.78 7.80
C VAL A 84 -7.33 2.12 6.71
N VAL A 85 -6.50 3.14 6.90
CA VAL A 85 -5.47 3.56 5.92
C VAL A 85 -4.42 2.47 5.77
N GLY A 86 -3.90 1.92 6.87
CA GLY A 86 -2.87 0.89 6.84
C GLY A 86 -3.30 -0.37 6.11
N MET A 87 -4.50 -0.88 6.44
CA MET A 87 -5.07 -2.06 5.80
C MET A 87 -5.40 -1.81 4.32
N SER A 88 -5.91 -0.62 3.99
CA SER A 88 -6.28 -0.30 2.60
C SER A 88 -5.05 -0.16 1.71
N LEU A 89 -3.99 0.50 2.19
CA LEU A 89 -2.73 0.62 1.47
C LEU A 89 -2.10 -0.76 1.25
N PHE A 90 -2.01 -1.59 2.30
CA PHE A 90 -1.43 -2.93 2.20
C PHE A 90 -2.21 -3.83 1.24
N LEU A 91 -3.53 -3.94 1.40
CA LEU A 91 -4.33 -4.82 0.55
C LEU A 91 -4.44 -4.32 -0.88
N SER A 92 -4.56 -3.00 -1.10
CA SER A 92 -4.55 -2.46 -2.47
C SER A 92 -3.22 -2.71 -3.16
N ASP A 93 -2.07 -2.60 -2.47
CA ASP A 93 -0.76 -2.93 -3.04
C ASP A 93 -0.70 -4.40 -3.51
N VAL A 94 -1.11 -5.34 -2.65
CA VAL A 94 -1.17 -6.76 -2.98
C VAL A 94 -2.10 -7.02 -4.17
N ILE A 95 -3.29 -6.41 -4.17
CA ILE A 95 -4.27 -6.56 -5.26
C ILE A 95 -3.69 -5.99 -6.55
N HIS A 96 -3.15 -4.78 -6.52
CA HIS A 96 -2.62 -4.08 -7.67
C HIS A 96 -1.51 -4.87 -8.36
N HIS A 97 -0.52 -5.33 -7.61
CA HIS A 97 0.59 -6.11 -8.15
C HIS A 97 0.14 -7.50 -8.65
N SER A 98 -0.88 -8.09 -8.00
CA SER A 98 -1.49 -9.34 -8.47
C SER A 98 -2.24 -9.14 -9.79
N LEU A 99 -3.02 -8.05 -9.91
CA LEU A 99 -3.71 -7.68 -11.16
C LEU A 99 -2.71 -7.33 -12.26
N LEU A 100 -1.65 -6.59 -11.92
CA LEU A 100 -0.60 -6.23 -12.86
C LEU A 100 0.09 -7.48 -13.42
N TYR A 101 0.39 -8.45 -12.56
CA TYR A 101 0.94 -9.73 -12.98
C TYR A 101 -0.01 -10.48 -13.91
N LEU A 102 -1.30 -10.55 -13.58
CA LEU A 102 -2.30 -11.24 -14.42
C LEU A 102 -2.46 -10.58 -15.80
N ILE A 103 -2.37 -9.25 -15.88
CA ILE A 103 -2.59 -8.49 -17.12
C ILE A 103 -1.31 -8.40 -17.97
N THR A 104 -0.16 -8.19 -17.34
CA THR A 104 1.10 -7.85 -18.03
C THR A 104 2.16 -8.94 -17.98
N GLY A 105 1.97 -9.97 -17.15
CA GLY A 105 2.95 -11.02 -16.89
C GLY A 105 4.07 -10.63 -15.92
N ALA A 106 4.11 -9.37 -15.46
CA ALA A 106 5.11 -8.87 -14.51
C ALA A 106 4.41 -8.25 -13.29
N ALA A 107 4.85 -8.64 -12.09
CA ALA A 107 4.30 -8.11 -10.86
C ALA A 107 4.97 -6.79 -10.43
N ASP A 108 6.13 -6.41 -10.96
CA ASP A 108 6.87 -5.18 -10.61
C ASP A 108 7.18 -5.00 -9.09
N PHE A 109 7.36 -6.09 -8.34
CA PHE A 109 7.69 -6.11 -6.89
C PHE A 109 9.16 -5.76 -6.55
N ASP A 110 9.92 -5.16 -7.47
CA ASP A 110 11.33 -4.90 -7.22
C ASP A 110 11.50 -3.96 -6.00
N LEU A 111 12.43 -4.33 -5.12
CA LEU A 111 12.78 -3.53 -3.93
C LEU A 111 13.59 -2.28 -4.30
N VAL A 112 14.18 -2.27 -5.49
CA VAL A 112 15.16 -1.29 -5.94
C VAL A 112 14.86 -0.91 -7.39
N TYR A 113 15.11 0.34 -7.77
CA TYR A 113 15.02 0.75 -9.16
C TYR A 113 16.07 0.02 -10.02
N PRO A 114 15.75 -0.45 -11.23
CA PRO A 114 16.73 -1.08 -12.11
C PRO A 114 17.94 -0.17 -12.34
N GLY A 115 19.15 -0.71 -12.16
CA GLY A 115 20.41 0.02 -12.37
C GLY A 115 20.84 0.95 -11.22
N SER A 116 20.17 0.92 -10.07
CA SER A 116 20.54 1.73 -8.88
C SER A 116 21.87 1.32 -8.25
N PHE A 117 22.16 0.02 -8.23
CA PHE A 117 23.40 -0.54 -7.71
C PHE A 117 24.15 -1.15 -8.90
N LYS A 118 25.32 -0.59 -9.21
CA LYS A 118 26.32 -1.14 -10.12
C LYS A 118 27.55 -1.50 -9.32
#